data_AF-A0A0H5Q2I8-F1
#
_entry.id   AF-A0A0H5Q2I8-F1
#
_cell.length_a   1.000
_cell.length_b   1.000
_cell.length_c   1.000
_cell.angle_alpha   90.00
_cell.angle_beta   90.00
_cell.angle_gamma   90.00
#
_symmetry.space_group_name_H-M   'P 1'
#
loop_
_entity.id
_entity.type
_entity.pdbx_description
1 polymer ?
#
loop_
_entity_poly.entity_id
_entity_poly.type
_entity_poly.pdbx_seq_one_letter_code
_entity_poly.pdbx_strand_id
1 'polypeptide(L)' 'MVATLQKLNAKIFLFFLLFLFFSPSALLGSSTLEGVCVRVADGDTITIQTPEGEKKKIRFSGATAQRGVNMGLSAIL' A
#
# COMPACT_ATOMS: atom_id res chain seq x y z
N MET A 1 -26.09 -38.25 1.49
CA MET A 1 -26.75 -37.83 0.24
C MET A 1 -27.34 -36.44 0.46
N VAL A 2 -26.56 -35.36 0.40
CA VAL A 2 -26.13 -34.64 -0.81
C VAL A 2 -27.31 -34.36 -1.77
N ALA A 3 -28.45 -33.88 -1.25
CA ALA A 3 -29.60 -33.56 -2.10
C ALA A 3 -30.46 -32.37 -1.62
N THR A 4 -29.90 -31.44 -0.82
CA THR A 4 -30.62 -30.21 -0.43
C THR A 4 -30.04 -28.94 -1.04
N LEU A 5 -29.14 -29.05 -2.02
CA LEU A 5 -28.60 -27.92 -2.79
C LEU A 5 -29.35 -27.66 -4.12
N GLN A 6 -30.58 -28.14 -4.27
CA GLN A 6 -31.25 -28.15 -5.59
C GLN A 6 -32.27 -27.02 -5.85
N LYS A 7 -32.40 -26.03 -4.97
CA LYS A 7 -33.30 -24.88 -5.19
C LYS A 7 -32.66 -23.54 -4.85
N LEU A 8 -31.39 -23.36 -5.20
CA LEU A 8 -30.85 -22.01 -5.25
C LEU A 8 -31.50 -21.31 -6.46
N ASN A 9 -32.44 -20.42 -6.18
CA ASN A 9 -33.17 -19.67 -7.19
C ASN A 9 -32.14 -18.98 -8.10
N ALA A 10 -32.25 -19.16 -9.42
CA ALA A 10 -31.28 -18.61 -10.39
C ALA A 10 -31.08 -17.10 -10.21
N LYS A 11 -32.11 -16.39 -9.71
CA LYS A 11 -32.04 -14.97 -9.34
C LYS A 11 -31.11 -14.69 -8.17
N ILE A 12 -31.11 -15.56 -7.15
CA ILE A 12 -30.21 -15.46 -5.99
C ILE A 12 -28.78 -15.77 -6.40
N PHE A 13 -28.59 -16.79 -7.23
CA PHE A 13 -27.28 -17.11 -7.79
C PHE A 13 -26.72 -15.95 -8.62
N LEU A 14 -27.55 -15.35 -9.48
CA LEU A 14 -27.17 -14.19 -10.28
C LEU A 14 -26.85 -12.97 -9.41
N PHE A 15 -27.60 -12.74 -8.34
CA PHE A 15 -27.32 -11.64 -7.40
C PHE A 15 -25.96 -11.83 -6.70
N PHE A 16 -25.66 -13.05 -6.26
CA PHE A 16 -24.35 -13.39 -5.68
C PHE A 16 -23.21 -13.23 -6.69
N LEU A 17 -23.43 -13.65 -7.93
CA LEU A 17 -22.46 -13.50 -9.01
C LEU A 17 -22.19 -12.01 -9.28
N LEU A 18 -23.25 -11.20 -9.38
CA LEU A 18 -23.14 -9.76 -9.59
C LEU A 18 -22.37 -9.10 -8.45
N PHE A 19 -22.67 -9.47 -7.20
CA PHE A 19 -21.97 -8.97 -6.01
C PHE A 19 -20.48 -9.36 -6.00
N LEU A 20 -20.14 -10.57 -6.45
CA LEU A 20 -18.77 -11.03 -6.56
C LEU A 20 -17.97 -10.20 -7.59
N PHE A 21 -18.56 -9.91 -8.76
CA PHE A 21 -17.91 -9.12 -9.81
C PHE A 21 -17.87 -7.62 -9.52
N PHE A 22 -18.85 -7.08 -8.78
CA PHE A 22 -18.90 -5.67 -8.38
C PHE A 22 -18.19 -5.40 -7.04
N SER A 23 -17.53 -6.39 -6.46
CA SER A 23 -16.75 -6.16 -5.25
C SER A 23 -15.60 -5.17 -5.55
N PRO A 24 -15.55 -4.00 -4.87
CA PRO A 24 -14.54 -2.97 -5.10
C PRO A 24 -13.11 -3.43 -4.73
N SER A 25 -12.97 -4.63 -4.15
CA SER A 25 -11.70 -5.23 -3.78
C SER A 25 -10.84 -5.66 -4.98
N ALA A 26 -11.41 -5.84 -6.18
CA ALA A 26 -10.64 -6.24 -7.36
C ALA A 26 -9.78 -5.10 -7.94
N LEU A 27 -9.96 -3.86 -7.48
CA LEU A 27 -9.30 -2.67 -8.02
C LEU A 27 -8.10 -2.19 -7.18
N LEU A 28 -7.41 -3.09 -6.49
CA LEU A 28 -6.11 -2.81 -5.88
C LEU A 28 -5.01 -2.95 -6.95
N GLY A 29 -5.04 -2.08 -7.95
CA GLY A 29 -3.95 -1.94 -8.91
C GLY A 29 -2.73 -1.34 -8.20
N SER A 30 -1.66 -2.11 -8.09
CA SER A 30 -0.36 -1.58 -7.68
C SER A 30 0.15 -0.66 -8.80
N SER A 31 0.16 0.65 -8.57
CA SER A 31 0.75 1.59 -9.51
C SER A 31 2.23 1.82 -9.18
N THR A 32 3.08 1.69 -10.19
CA THR A 32 4.50 2.04 -10.09
C THR A 32 4.64 3.55 -10.23
N LEU A 33 5.29 4.19 -9.26
CA LEU A 33 5.56 5.61 -9.29
C LEU A 33 7.04 5.83 -9.67
N GLU A 34 7.28 6.63 -10.70
CA GLU A 34 8.62 7.01 -11.15
C GLU A 34 9.00 8.40 -10.60
N GLY A 35 10.27 8.58 -10.24
CA GLY A 35 10.79 9.84 -9.72
C GLY A 35 12.27 9.78 -9.39
N VAL A 36 12.87 10.96 -9.21
CA VAL A 36 14.29 11.11 -8.85
C VAL A 36 14.43 11.21 -7.34
N CYS A 37 15.34 10.43 -6.75
CA CYS A 37 15.64 10.54 -5.32
C CYS A 37 16.39 11.85 -5.04
N VAL A 38 15.78 12.74 -4.24
CA VAL A 38 16.35 14.05 -3.89
C VAL A 38 16.94 14.09 -2.49
N ARG A 39 16.51 13.19 -1.60
CA ARG A 39 17.01 13.13 -0.22
C ARG A 39 16.81 11.75 0.39
N VAL A 40 17.77 11.31 1.18
CA VAL A 40 17.64 10.16 2.10
C VAL A 40 17.59 10.73 3.53
N ALA A 41 16.58 10.35 4.31
CA ALA A 41 16.38 10.88 5.67
C ALA A 41 16.94 9.92 6.71
N ASP A 42 16.31 8.75 6.80
CA ASP A 42 16.72 7.61 7.63
C ASP A 42 16.91 6.44 6.66
N GLY A 43 17.70 5.42 7.00
CA GLY A 43 18.00 4.31 6.08
C GLY A 43 16.76 3.56 5.53
N ASP A 44 15.55 3.82 6.04
CA ASP A 44 14.27 3.27 5.61
C ASP A 44 13.37 4.29 4.87
N THR A 45 13.79 5.55 4.73
CA THR A 45 12.94 6.66 4.30
C THR A 45 13.64 7.57 3.31
N ILE A 46 13.06 7.71 2.12
CA ILE A 46 13.55 8.59 1.05
C ILE A 46 12.53 9.66 0.69
N THR A 47 13.01 10.75 0.10
CA THR A 47 12.17 11.75 -0.59
C THR A 47 12.50 11.70 -2.07
N ILE A 48 11.48 11.51 -2.88
CA ILE A 48 11.58 11.56 -4.33
C ILE A 48 10.90 12.82 -4.87
N GLN A 49 11.33 13.26 -6.03
CA GLN A 49 10.65 14.27 -6.83
C GLN A 49 10.07 13.60 -8.08
N THR A 50 8.76 13.70 -8.28
CA THR A 50 8.07 13.18 -9.46
C THR A 50 8.37 14.06 -10.69
N PRO A 51 8.17 13.58 -11.93
CA PRO A 51 8.28 14.40 -13.13
C PRO A 51 7.35 15.61 -13.15
N GLU A 52 6.24 15.56 -12.39
CA GLU A 52 5.30 16.68 -12.19
C GLU A 52 5.84 17.75 -11.22
N GLY A 53 7.03 17.54 -10.64
CA GLY A 53 7.67 18.44 -9.69
C GLY A 53 7.24 18.26 -8.24
N GLU A 54 6.32 17.34 -7.95
CA GLU A 54 5.83 17.04 -6.61
C GLU A 54 6.89 16.27 -5.80
N LYS A 55 7.06 16.61 -4.52
CA LYS A 55 7.96 15.89 -3.61
C LYS A 55 7.17 14.92 -2.74
N LYS A 56 7.48 13.63 -2.84
CA LYS A 56 6.84 12.57 -2.05
C LYS A 56 7.83 11.90 -1.12
N LYS A 57 7.42 11.67 0.13
CA LYS A 57 8.18 10.92 1.12
C LYS A 57 7.74 9.46 1.06
N ILE A 58 8.69 8.55 0.80
CA ILE A 58 8.46 7.12 0.71
C ILE A 58 9.21 6.43 1.83
N ARG A 59 8.52 5.56 2.56
CA ARG A 59 9.12 4.65 3.54
C ARG A 59 9.08 3.24 2.99
N PHE A 60 10.22 2.55 3.03
CA PHE A 60 10.30 1.17 2.57
C PHE A 60 9.49 0.24 3.49
N SER A 61 8.56 -0.51 2.93
CA SER A 61 7.84 -1.56 3.66
C SER A 61 8.77 -2.74 3.93
N GLY A 62 8.82 -3.23 5.17
CA GLY A 62 9.61 -4.41 5.55
C GLY A 62 11.07 -4.12 5.93
N ALA A 63 11.56 -2.91 5.73
CA ALA A 63 12.85 -2.45 6.24
C ALA A 63 12.63 -1.44 7.37
N THR A 64 13.16 -1.73 8.56
CA THR A 64 13.24 -0.74 9.63
C THR A 64 14.69 -0.37 9.81
N ALA A 65 15.04 0.89 9.58
CA ALA A 65 16.38 1.38 9.85
C ALA A 65 16.57 1.62 11.35
N GLN A 66 17.79 1.38 11.84
CA GLN A 66 18.19 1.87 13.16
C GLN A 66 18.15 3.40 13.13
N ARG A 67 17.22 3.99 13.87
CA ARG A 67 17.17 5.43 14.06
C ARG A 67 18.28 5.81 15.03
N GLY A 68 19.26 6.56 14.54
CA GLY A 68 20.22 7.20 15.41
C GLY A 68 19.46 8.12 16.36
N VAL A 69 19.49 7.81 17.67
CA VAL A 69 19.14 8.80 18.68
C VAL A 69 20.09 9.95 18.42
N ASN A 70 19.56 11.14 18.08
CA ASN A 70 20.31 12.38 18.23
C ASN A 70 20.64 12.47 19.73
N MET A 71 21.74 11.84 20.15
CA MET A 71 22.41 12.21 21.36
C MET A 71 22.82 13.65 21.10
N GLY A 72 22.03 14.57 21.66
CA GLY A 72 22.35 15.97 21.65
C GLY A 72 23.81 16.08 22.08
N LEU A 73 24.64 16.61 21.19
CA LEU A 73 25.88 17.24 21.56
C LEU A 73 25.51 18.42 22.48
N SER A 74 25.18 18.12 23.74
CA SER A 74 25.49 19.00 24.85
C SER A 74 26.98 18.81 25.08
N ALA A 75 27.77 19.36 24.15
CA ALA A 75 29.20 19.48 24.31
C ALA A 75 29.43 20.24 25.62
N ILE A 76 30.15 19.58 26.51
CA ILE A 76 30.88 20.16 27.62
C ILE A 76 31.57 21.43 27.10
N LEU A 77 31.10 22.59 27.56
CA LEU A 77 31.81 23.87 27.64
C LEU A 77 31.21 24.66 28.80
#